data_AF-A0A920JDJ8-F1
#
_entry.id   AF-A0A920JDJ8-F1
#
_cell.length_a   1.000
_cell.length_b   1.000
_cell.length_c   1.000
_cell.angle_alpha   90.00
_cell.angle_beta   90.00
_cell.angle_gamma   90.00
#
_symmetry.space_group_name_H-M   'P 1'
#
loop_
_entity.id
_entity.type
_entity.pdbx_description
1 polymer ?
#
loop_
_entity_poly.entity_id
_entity_poly.type
_entity_poly.pdbx_seq_one_letter_code
_entity_poly.pdbx_strand_id
1 'polypeptide(L)'
;MSKESVYKDGSGSRKGFVSKFQTETNFETQSENNVSKLKNKIFNKSAEDMSELIDNCVSLTVTSPPYNVGKLSDLDLDDKKYWKLMESCFQEVYRVTESGGRLVVNVANLGRKPYIPFSDQFTDMLTKLGFIMRGEIIWQKSKGANANFAWGSWLSASNPVIRDLHEYCLVFSKESFNRNKEGVSTIDKEEFMDSTLSIWNILPAKAKKIGHPAPFPEELVDRFINLYSYKDELILDPFMGSGTTALAALNSNRKYVGYEINKEYCDLANKRIKDR
;
A
#
# COMPACT_ATOMS: atom_id res chain seq x y z
N MET A 1 -2.76 10.52 59.57
CA MET A 1 -3.25 9.54 58.58
C MET A 1 -2.64 9.89 57.24
N SER A 2 -1.51 9.27 56.93
CA SER A 2 -0.84 9.37 55.64
C SER A 2 -1.66 8.61 54.59
N LYS A 3 -2.08 9.29 53.53
CA LYS A 3 -2.53 8.60 52.32
C LYS A 3 -1.28 8.09 51.61
N GLU A 4 -1.04 6.79 51.68
CA GLU A 4 -0.04 6.15 50.85
C GLU A 4 -0.49 6.21 49.38
N SER A 5 0.36 6.82 48.55
CA SER A 5 0.27 6.76 47.09
C SER A 5 0.65 5.36 46.63
N VAL A 6 -0.24 4.68 45.90
CA VAL A 6 -0.01 3.34 45.31
C VAL A 6 0.87 3.42 44.04
N TYR A 7 1.31 4.62 43.65
CA TYR A 7 2.20 4.79 42.51
C TYR A 7 3.59 5.22 43.00
N LYS A 8 4.51 4.25 43.04
CA LYS A 8 5.96 4.48 43.04
C LYS A 8 6.49 4.13 41.64
N ASP A 9 7.09 5.16 41.04
CA ASP A 9 8.06 5.15 39.94
C ASP A 9 7.68 4.51 38.60
N GLY A 10 7.59 5.38 37.57
CA GLY A 10 7.57 4.97 36.17
C GLY A 10 6.78 5.92 35.28
N SER A 11 7.48 6.80 34.59
CA SER A 11 6.97 7.78 33.62
C SER A 11 6.10 7.16 32.50
N GLY A 12 4.95 7.79 32.22
CA GLY A 12 4.17 7.59 30.99
C GLY A 12 3.14 6.45 31.06
N SER A 13 1.89 6.83 31.34
CA SER A 13 0.68 6.01 31.50
C SER A 13 0.17 5.27 30.24
N ARG A 14 1.05 4.62 29.47
CA ARG A 14 0.65 3.74 28.34
C ARG A 14 1.43 2.44 28.19
N LYS A 15 2.43 2.15 29.05
CA LYS A 15 3.19 0.89 28.98
C LYS A 15 2.56 -0.28 29.77
N GLY A 16 1.61 -0.02 30.68
CA GLY A 16 1.14 -1.00 31.66
C GLY A 16 0.10 -2.03 31.19
N PHE A 17 -0.46 -1.92 29.98
CA PHE A 17 -1.53 -2.84 29.52
C PHE A 17 -1.33 -3.41 28.11
N VAL A 18 -0.35 -2.90 27.35
CA VAL A 18 -0.12 -3.31 25.96
C VAL A 18 0.68 -4.63 25.86
N SER A 19 1.43 -5.00 26.90
CA SER A 19 2.43 -6.08 26.80
C SER A 19 1.86 -7.49 26.66
N LYS A 20 0.56 -7.73 26.93
CA LYS A 20 -0.03 -9.07 26.75
C LYS A 20 -0.48 -9.37 25.31
N PHE A 21 -0.71 -8.33 24.50
CA PHE A 21 -1.10 -8.47 23.09
C PHE A 21 0.10 -8.38 22.14
N GLN A 22 1.21 -7.82 22.61
CA GLN A 22 2.47 -7.81 21.88
C GLN A 22 3.26 -9.05 22.29
N THR A 23 3.17 -10.13 21.50
CA THR A 23 4.18 -11.18 21.56
C THR A 23 5.53 -10.54 21.25
N GLU A 24 6.56 -10.83 22.05
CA GLU A 24 7.95 -10.49 21.74
C GLU A 24 8.29 -11.09 20.38
N THR A 25 8.07 -10.30 19.33
CA THR A 25 8.37 -10.71 17.98
C THR A 25 9.84 -10.41 17.84
N ASN A 26 10.68 -11.43 18.00
CA ASN A 26 12.12 -11.30 17.83
C ASN A 26 12.39 -10.96 16.36
N PHE A 27 12.51 -9.66 16.07
CA PHE A 27 12.97 -9.09 14.79
C PHE A 27 14.49 -9.28 14.61
N GLU A 28 15.04 -10.39 15.10
CA GLU A 28 16.48 -10.57 15.34
C GLU A 28 17.28 -10.81 14.05
N THR A 29 16.63 -11.17 12.93
CA THR A 29 17.32 -11.39 11.65
C THR A 29 16.98 -10.28 10.67
N GLN A 30 17.94 -9.39 10.44
CA GLN A 30 17.90 -8.38 9.40
C GLN A 30 18.81 -8.82 8.25
N SER A 31 18.23 -9.02 7.09
CA SER A 31 18.94 -9.35 5.87
C SER A 31 19.74 -8.16 5.36
N GLU A 32 20.86 -8.43 4.68
CA GLU A 32 21.64 -7.39 4.00
C GLU A 32 20.86 -6.83 2.81
N ASN A 33 20.89 -5.50 2.66
CA ASN A 33 20.21 -4.77 1.59
C ASN A 33 21.14 -4.62 0.38
N ASN A 34 20.62 -4.93 -0.80
CA ASN A 34 21.34 -4.86 -2.06
C ASN A 34 20.93 -3.64 -2.88
N VAL A 35 21.78 -3.26 -3.85
CA VAL A 35 21.48 -2.17 -4.79
C VAL A 35 21.21 -2.74 -6.17
N SER A 36 19.99 -2.58 -6.67
CA SER A 36 19.63 -3.01 -8.02
C SER A 36 20.32 -2.15 -9.07
N LYS A 37 20.85 -2.79 -10.12
CA LYS A 37 21.30 -2.09 -11.34
C LYS A 37 20.12 -1.64 -12.21
N LEU A 38 18.96 -2.29 -12.02
CA LEU A 38 17.75 -2.05 -12.77
C LEU A 38 17.01 -0.85 -12.20
N LYS A 39 16.65 0.10 -13.08
CA LYS A 39 15.93 1.32 -12.71
C LYS A 39 15.16 1.88 -13.89
N ASN A 40 14.07 2.55 -13.59
CA ASN A 40 13.18 3.25 -14.51
C ASN A 40 12.71 2.35 -15.66
N LYS A 41 12.18 1.17 -15.32
CA LYS A 41 11.71 0.19 -16.31
C LYS A 41 10.36 -0.39 -15.93
N ILE A 42 9.48 -0.51 -16.92
CA ILE A 42 8.23 -1.25 -16.83
C ILE A 42 8.40 -2.52 -17.66
N PHE A 43 8.11 -3.68 -17.08
CA PHE A 43 8.13 -4.97 -17.76
C PHE A 43 6.70 -5.36 -18.13
N ASN A 44 6.50 -5.74 -19.39
CA ASN A 44 5.23 -6.30 -19.83
C ASN A 44 5.16 -7.81 -19.52
N LYS A 45 5.03 -8.17 -18.25
CA LYS A 45 4.94 -9.56 -17.76
C LYS A 45 4.24 -9.60 -16.39
N SER A 46 3.90 -10.81 -15.94
CA SER A 46 3.34 -11.05 -14.60
C SER A 46 4.37 -10.77 -13.51
N ALA A 47 3.92 -10.19 -12.39
CA ALA A 47 4.69 -9.98 -11.18
C ALA A 47 4.91 -11.27 -10.37
N GLU A 48 4.34 -12.41 -10.79
CA GLU A 48 4.63 -13.74 -10.22
C GLU A 48 6.10 -14.16 -10.41
N ASP A 49 6.82 -13.52 -11.35
CA ASP A 49 8.24 -13.74 -11.59
C ASP A 49 8.94 -12.37 -11.75
N MET A 50 9.67 -11.95 -10.73
CA MET A 50 10.53 -10.77 -10.72
C MET A 50 12.01 -11.15 -10.73
N SER A 51 12.39 -12.23 -11.42
CA SER A 51 13.79 -12.69 -11.52
C SER A 51 14.77 -11.65 -12.04
N GLU A 52 14.30 -10.58 -12.69
CA GLU A 52 15.10 -9.43 -13.09
C GLU A 52 15.60 -8.58 -11.91
N LEU A 53 14.97 -8.71 -10.74
CA LEU A 53 15.34 -8.04 -9.49
C LEU A 53 16.05 -9.02 -8.55
N ILE A 54 17.17 -8.57 -8.00
CA ILE A 54 17.87 -9.25 -6.91
C ILE A 54 17.11 -9.09 -5.59
N ASP A 55 17.37 -9.97 -4.63
CA ASP A 55 16.75 -9.92 -3.31
C ASP A 55 17.08 -8.61 -2.57
N ASN A 56 16.18 -8.16 -1.69
CA ASN A 56 16.39 -7.03 -0.79
C ASN A 56 16.91 -5.74 -1.46
N CYS A 57 16.34 -5.33 -2.60
CA CYS A 57 16.79 -4.14 -3.35
C CYS A 57 15.72 -3.07 -3.58
N VAL A 58 14.48 -3.32 -3.13
CA VAL A 58 13.35 -2.39 -3.23
C VAL A 58 13.10 -1.76 -1.88
N SER A 59 13.16 -0.43 -1.83
CA SER A 59 12.97 0.35 -0.61
C SER A 59 11.50 0.47 -0.21
N LEU A 60 10.64 0.67 -1.20
CA LEU A 60 9.21 0.90 -1.01
C LEU A 60 8.44 0.32 -2.19
N THR A 61 7.42 -0.48 -1.89
CA THR A 61 6.40 -0.87 -2.86
C THR A 61 5.12 -0.07 -2.56
N VAL A 62 4.56 0.60 -3.57
CA VAL A 62 3.22 1.23 -3.47
C VAL A 62 2.39 0.72 -4.63
N THR A 63 1.26 0.10 -4.34
CA THR A 63 0.46 -0.56 -5.37
C THR A 63 -1.02 -0.64 -5.03
N SER A 64 -1.83 -0.95 -6.04
CA SER A 64 -3.25 -1.29 -5.90
C SER A 64 -3.55 -2.50 -6.77
N PRO A 65 -3.68 -3.70 -6.18
CA PRO A 65 -3.90 -4.93 -6.94
C PRO A 65 -5.21 -4.92 -7.72
N PRO A 66 -5.29 -5.63 -8.86
CA PRO A 66 -6.55 -5.79 -9.58
C PRO A 66 -7.54 -6.57 -8.71
N TYR A 67 -8.77 -6.10 -8.59
CA TYR A 67 -9.83 -6.91 -7.98
C TYR A 67 -10.51 -7.75 -9.05
N ASN A 68 -10.66 -9.05 -8.79
CA ASN A 68 -11.36 -10.00 -9.64
C ASN A 68 -12.90 -9.76 -9.64
N VAL A 69 -13.34 -8.55 -9.98
CA VAL A 69 -14.73 -8.08 -9.85
C VAL A 69 -15.25 -7.48 -11.15
N GLY A 70 -16.16 -8.20 -11.79
CA GLY A 70 -17.02 -7.70 -12.88
C GLY A 70 -16.35 -7.64 -14.26
N LYS A 71 -17.04 -7.03 -15.23
CA LYS A 71 -16.65 -6.96 -16.66
C LYS A 71 -15.39 -6.12 -16.96
N LEU A 72 -14.66 -5.68 -15.94
CA LEU A 72 -13.46 -4.84 -16.02
C LEU A 72 -12.23 -5.53 -15.42
N SER A 73 -12.38 -6.73 -14.84
CA SER A 73 -11.22 -7.55 -14.52
C SER A 73 -10.78 -8.29 -15.79
N ASP A 74 -9.52 -8.11 -16.19
CA ASP A 74 -8.89 -8.90 -17.25
C ASP A 74 -8.71 -10.39 -16.84
N LEU A 75 -9.11 -10.72 -15.61
CA LEU A 75 -9.01 -12.01 -14.96
C LEU A 75 -10.44 -12.51 -14.69
N ASP A 76 -10.82 -13.62 -15.31
CA ASP A 76 -12.02 -14.40 -14.98
C ASP A 76 -11.59 -15.59 -14.12
N LEU A 77 -10.98 -15.30 -12.97
CA LEU A 77 -10.42 -16.31 -12.08
C LEU A 77 -11.47 -16.74 -11.06
N ASP A 78 -11.41 -18.00 -10.63
CA ASP A 78 -12.07 -18.38 -9.39
C ASP A 78 -11.31 -17.78 -8.19
N ASP A 79 -12.00 -17.59 -7.06
CA ASP A 79 -11.42 -16.95 -5.87
C ASP A 79 -10.10 -17.60 -5.42
N LYS A 80 -9.98 -18.94 -5.54
CA LYS A 80 -8.77 -19.66 -5.15
C LYS A 80 -7.60 -19.32 -6.05
N LYS A 81 -7.81 -19.26 -7.36
CA LYS A 81 -6.78 -18.85 -8.33
C LYS A 81 -6.39 -17.40 -8.15
N TYR A 82 -7.35 -16.51 -7.87
CA TYR A 82 -7.07 -15.11 -7.57
C TYR A 82 -6.14 -14.98 -6.35
N TRP A 83 -6.47 -15.61 -5.23
CA TRP A 83 -5.64 -15.53 -4.04
C TRP A 83 -4.28 -16.19 -4.21
N LYS A 84 -4.20 -17.28 -4.98
CA LYS A 84 -2.92 -17.89 -5.35
C LYS A 84 -2.04 -16.94 -6.18
N LEU A 85 -2.63 -16.26 -7.16
CA LEU A 85 -1.94 -15.24 -7.95
C LEU A 85 -1.42 -14.10 -7.07
N MET A 86 -2.28 -13.56 -6.18
CA MET A 86 -1.87 -12.52 -5.23
C MET A 86 -0.73 -13.01 -4.34
N GLU A 87 -0.83 -14.21 -3.77
CA GLU A 87 0.21 -14.80 -2.94
C GLU A 87 1.53 -14.92 -3.70
N SER A 88 1.53 -15.43 -4.93
CA SER A 88 2.74 -15.54 -5.77
C SER A 88 3.36 -14.18 -6.09
N CYS A 89 2.57 -13.17 -6.45
CA CYS A 89 3.08 -11.81 -6.66
C CYS A 89 3.68 -11.22 -5.37
N PHE A 90 3.00 -11.35 -4.23
CA PHE A 90 3.47 -10.78 -2.97
C PHE A 90 4.62 -11.56 -2.33
N GLN A 91 4.81 -12.83 -2.67
CA GLN A 91 6.03 -13.58 -2.37
C GLN A 91 7.25 -12.94 -3.04
N GLU A 92 7.15 -12.60 -4.32
CA GLU A 92 8.22 -11.87 -5.03
C GLU A 92 8.43 -10.47 -4.44
N VAL A 93 7.35 -9.73 -4.14
CA VAL A 93 7.45 -8.44 -3.45
C VAL A 93 8.19 -8.57 -2.12
N TYR A 94 7.88 -9.59 -1.32
CA TYR A 94 8.59 -9.86 -0.07
C TYR A 94 10.08 -10.15 -0.32
N ARG A 95 10.41 -11.02 -1.29
CA ARG A 95 11.80 -11.36 -1.65
C ARG A 95 12.61 -10.12 -2.01
N VAL A 96 12.08 -9.24 -2.87
CA VAL A 96 12.82 -8.06 -3.36
C VAL A 96 12.79 -6.88 -2.39
N THR A 97 11.86 -6.83 -1.44
CA THR A 97 11.80 -5.75 -0.45
C THR A 97 13.02 -5.82 0.47
N GLU A 98 13.66 -4.68 0.71
CA GLU A 98 14.76 -4.52 1.65
C GLU A 98 14.36 -4.89 3.09
N SER A 99 15.33 -5.31 3.90
CA SER A 99 15.18 -5.30 5.36
C SER A 99 14.98 -3.85 5.82
N GLY A 100 13.86 -3.63 6.52
CA GLY A 100 13.40 -2.28 6.84
C GLY A 100 12.66 -1.59 5.69
N GLY A 101 12.57 -2.20 4.50
CA GLY A 101 11.76 -1.74 3.38
C GLY A 101 10.27 -1.71 3.73
N ARG A 102 9.49 -1.02 2.91
CA ARG A 102 8.07 -0.76 3.14
C ARG A 102 7.20 -1.30 2.02
N LEU A 103 5.99 -1.69 2.38
CA LEU A 103 4.93 -2.05 1.45
C LEU A 103 3.68 -1.26 1.80
N VAL A 104 3.08 -0.62 0.79
CA VAL A 104 1.76 -0.01 0.86
C VAL A 104 0.86 -0.67 -0.18
N VAL A 105 -0.24 -1.27 0.29
CA VAL A 105 -1.26 -1.88 -0.58
C VAL A 105 -2.55 -1.11 -0.42
N ASN A 106 -2.97 -0.41 -1.48
CA ASN A 106 -4.27 0.24 -1.55
C ASN A 106 -5.35 -0.78 -1.93
N VAL A 107 -6.28 -1.03 -1.00
CA VAL A 107 -7.35 -2.02 -1.10
C VAL A 107 -8.73 -1.42 -0.81
N ALA A 108 -9.71 -1.74 -1.64
CA ALA A 108 -11.12 -1.46 -1.39
C ALA A 108 -11.80 -2.71 -0.81
N ASN A 109 -12.69 -2.52 0.15
CA ASN A 109 -13.61 -3.59 0.54
C ASN A 109 -14.75 -3.71 -0.47
N LEU A 110 -15.21 -4.94 -0.69
CA LEU A 110 -16.05 -5.29 -1.83
C LEU A 110 -17.39 -5.83 -1.39
N GLY A 111 -18.36 -5.79 -2.31
CA GLY A 111 -19.70 -6.29 -2.02
C GLY A 111 -20.47 -5.46 -1.00
N ARG A 112 -21.76 -5.75 -0.89
CA ARG A 112 -22.68 -5.13 0.07
C ARG A 112 -23.57 -6.15 0.77
N LYS A 113 -23.76 -7.33 0.15
CA LYS A 113 -24.61 -8.43 0.60
C LYS A 113 -24.07 -9.77 0.04
N PRO A 114 -23.01 -10.36 0.62
CA PRO A 114 -22.29 -9.93 1.82
C PRO A 114 -21.29 -8.78 1.54
N TYR A 115 -20.86 -8.12 2.60
CA TYR A 115 -19.67 -7.28 2.60
C TYR A 115 -18.44 -8.18 2.72
N ILE A 116 -17.44 -7.94 1.88
CA ILE A 116 -16.23 -8.75 1.77
C ILE A 116 -15.04 -7.88 2.20
N PRO A 117 -14.43 -8.17 3.37
CA PRO A 117 -13.33 -7.39 3.91
C PRO A 117 -12.02 -7.78 3.22
N PHE A 118 -11.81 -7.32 1.99
CA PHE A 118 -10.56 -7.50 1.25
C PHE A 118 -9.35 -6.96 2.03
N SER A 119 -9.51 -5.87 2.77
CA SER A 119 -8.47 -5.36 3.68
C SER A 119 -7.94 -6.41 4.64
N ASP A 120 -8.85 -7.18 5.22
CA ASP A 120 -8.51 -8.18 6.24
C ASP A 120 -7.85 -9.40 5.59
N GLN A 121 -8.35 -9.80 4.41
CA GLN A 121 -7.80 -10.91 3.64
C GLN A 121 -6.37 -10.63 3.15
N PHE A 122 -6.11 -9.42 2.63
CA PHE A 122 -4.76 -8.99 2.28
C PHE A 122 -3.87 -8.89 3.52
N THR A 123 -4.37 -8.39 4.65
CA THR A 123 -3.60 -8.30 5.88
C THR A 123 -3.17 -9.68 6.40
N ASP A 124 -4.08 -10.65 6.40
CA ASP A 124 -3.78 -12.03 6.79
C ASP A 124 -2.73 -12.67 5.86
N MET A 125 -2.90 -12.56 4.55
CA MET A 125 -1.94 -13.07 3.56
C MET A 125 -0.55 -12.46 3.73
N LEU A 126 -0.45 -11.12 3.82
CA LEU A 126 0.83 -10.43 3.92
C LEU A 126 1.54 -10.72 5.25
N THR A 127 0.78 -10.83 6.34
CA THR A 127 1.34 -11.20 7.66
C THR A 127 1.89 -12.63 7.64
N LYS A 128 1.19 -13.58 6.99
CA LYS A 128 1.66 -14.97 6.82
C LYS A 128 2.92 -15.07 5.96
N LEU A 129 3.08 -14.17 4.97
CA LEU A 129 4.32 -14.05 4.17
C LEU A 129 5.51 -13.49 4.97
N GLY A 130 5.27 -12.95 6.17
CA GLY A 130 6.31 -12.43 7.05
C GLY A 130 6.44 -10.90 7.06
N PHE A 131 5.52 -10.17 6.42
CA PHE A 131 5.45 -8.73 6.59
C PHE A 131 4.93 -8.38 7.99
N ILE A 132 5.45 -7.28 8.52
CA ILE A 132 5.09 -6.73 9.82
C ILE A 132 4.13 -5.56 9.60
N MET A 133 2.90 -5.69 10.08
CA MET A 133 1.90 -4.62 9.97
C MET A 133 2.36 -3.39 10.76
N ARG A 134 2.42 -2.23 10.10
CA ARG A 134 2.70 -0.94 10.74
C ARG A 134 1.43 -0.22 11.16
N GLY A 135 0.36 -0.41 10.40
CA GLY A 135 -0.90 0.28 10.55
C GLY A 135 -1.60 0.45 9.22
N GLU A 136 -2.71 1.16 9.25
CA GLU A 136 -3.56 1.44 8.09
C GLU A 136 -3.82 2.94 7.98
N ILE A 137 -3.84 3.42 6.74
CA ILE A 137 -4.25 4.78 6.41
C ILE A 137 -5.57 4.70 5.65
N ILE A 138 -6.57 5.45 6.11
CA ILE A 138 -7.87 5.54 5.47
C ILE A 138 -7.83 6.64 4.42
N TRP A 139 -7.85 6.26 3.15
CA TRP A 139 -7.96 7.20 2.05
C TRP A 139 -9.42 7.58 1.82
N GLN A 140 -9.83 8.73 2.31
CA GLN A 140 -11.16 9.30 2.14
C GLN A 140 -11.30 9.95 0.75
N LYS A 141 -11.98 9.26 -0.17
CA LYS A 141 -12.16 9.67 -1.58
C LYS A 141 -13.20 10.77 -1.78
N SER A 142 -14.15 10.88 -0.86
CA SER A 142 -15.25 11.85 -0.97
C SER A 142 -15.81 12.21 0.40
N LYS A 143 -16.33 13.42 0.55
CA LYS A 143 -17.16 13.80 1.71
C LYS A 143 -18.64 13.68 1.31
N GLY A 144 -19.50 13.29 2.25
CA GLY A 144 -20.87 12.81 1.99
C GLY A 144 -21.79 13.72 1.14
N ALA A 145 -22.96 13.15 0.82
CA ALA A 145 -24.04 13.59 -0.09
C ALA A 145 -23.87 13.27 -1.59
N ASN A 146 -22.64 13.20 -2.11
CA ASN A 146 -22.39 12.94 -3.54
C ASN A 146 -21.95 11.50 -3.88
N ALA A 147 -22.02 10.57 -2.91
CA ALA A 147 -21.66 9.18 -3.08
C ALA A 147 -22.90 8.29 -3.28
N ASN A 148 -22.79 7.31 -4.19
CA ASN A 148 -23.83 6.37 -4.63
C ASN A 148 -24.92 6.08 -3.58
N PHE A 149 -26.18 6.35 -3.95
CA PHE A 149 -27.40 6.23 -3.14
C PHE A 149 -27.82 4.77 -2.86
N ALA A 150 -26.88 3.87 -2.63
CA ALA A 150 -27.14 2.47 -2.26
C ALA A 150 -27.44 2.38 -0.76
N TRP A 151 -28.57 2.95 -0.32
CA TRP A 151 -28.96 3.02 1.09
C TRP A 151 -29.42 1.68 1.68
N GLY A 152 -29.66 0.67 0.84
CA GLY A 152 -30.47 -0.47 1.24
C GLY A 152 -31.91 -0.02 1.48
N SER A 153 -32.47 -0.37 2.64
CA SER A 153 -33.79 0.13 3.05
C SER A 153 -33.69 1.60 3.48
N TRP A 154 -34.22 2.51 2.65
CA TRP A 154 -34.22 3.95 2.92
C TRP A 154 -35.03 4.30 4.17
N LEU A 155 -34.44 5.08 5.08
CA LEU A 155 -35.05 5.49 6.37
C LEU A 155 -35.69 4.34 7.15
N SER A 156 -35.10 3.14 7.06
CA SER A 156 -35.62 1.94 7.71
C SER A 156 -34.50 1.08 8.26
N ALA A 157 -34.66 0.63 9.51
CA ALA A 157 -33.75 -0.29 10.16
C ALA A 157 -33.82 -1.72 9.59
N SER A 158 -34.73 -2.00 8.65
CA SER A 158 -34.91 -3.33 8.07
C SER A 158 -33.63 -3.86 7.41
N ASN A 159 -32.93 -3.03 6.63
CA ASN A 159 -31.69 -3.42 5.96
C ASN A 159 -30.92 -2.21 5.39
N PRO A 160 -30.53 -1.22 6.21
CA PRO A 160 -29.69 -0.13 5.72
C PRO A 160 -28.29 -0.65 5.37
N VAL A 161 -27.63 -0.04 4.38
CA VAL A 161 -26.30 -0.45 3.92
C VAL A 161 -25.27 0.66 4.15
N ILE A 162 -24.06 0.26 4.54
CA ILE A 162 -22.93 1.17 4.73
C ILE A 162 -22.46 1.70 3.37
N ARG A 163 -22.21 3.01 3.30
CA ARG A 163 -21.64 3.68 2.13
C ARG A 163 -20.14 3.82 2.32
N ASP A 164 -19.35 2.96 1.70
CA ASP A 164 -17.89 3.11 1.74
C ASP A 164 -17.49 4.33 0.92
N LEU A 165 -16.90 5.30 1.59
CA LEU A 165 -16.38 6.53 0.99
C LEU A 165 -14.85 6.54 0.93
N HIS A 166 -14.23 5.44 1.36
CA HIS A 166 -12.81 5.30 1.55
C HIS A 166 -12.27 4.00 0.99
N GLU A 167 -10.95 3.96 0.88
CA GLU A 167 -10.15 2.75 0.68
C GLU A 167 -9.11 2.65 1.79
N TYR A 168 -8.54 1.46 1.95
CA TYR A 168 -7.53 1.16 2.96
C TYR A 168 -6.16 1.14 2.29
N CYS A 169 -5.24 1.96 2.77
CA CYS A 169 -3.82 1.85 2.45
C CYS A 169 -3.15 1.08 3.59
N LEU A 170 -2.97 -0.23 3.40
CA LEU A 170 -2.34 -1.10 4.39
C LEU A 170 -0.83 -0.91 4.34
N VAL A 171 -0.18 -0.62 5.47
CA VAL A 171 1.25 -0.30 5.55
C VAL A 171 1.99 -1.39 6.30
N PHE A 172 3.04 -1.94 5.67
CA PHE A 172 3.87 -3.00 6.21
C PHE A 172 5.37 -2.68 6.14
N SER A 173 6.13 -3.43 6.94
CA SER A 173 7.59 -3.47 6.96
C SER A 173 8.08 -4.90 6.75
N LYS A 174 9.22 -5.10 6.09
CA LYS A 174 9.92 -6.39 6.12
C LYS A 174 10.98 -6.40 7.21
N GLU A 175 10.98 -7.42 8.06
CA GLU A 175 11.97 -7.75 9.12
C GLU A 175 12.16 -6.71 10.24
N SER A 176 12.17 -5.40 9.94
CA SER A 176 12.45 -4.33 10.89
C SER A 176 11.55 -3.11 10.65
N PHE A 177 11.11 -2.49 11.75
CA PHE A 177 10.44 -1.18 11.69
C PHE A 177 11.41 -0.03 11.41
N ASN A 178 12.72 -0.22 11.55
CA ASN A 178 13.72 0.78 11.23
C ASN A 178 14.23 0.59 9.80
N ARG A 179 14.78 1.65 9.18
CA ARG A 179 15.53 1.52 7.92
C ARG A 179 16.97 1.11 8.28
N ASN A 180 17.51 0.11 7.61
CA ASN A 180 18.89 -0.36 7.84
C ASN A 180 19.89 0.32 6.91
N LYS A 181 19.70 1.61 6.67
CA LYS A 181 20.60 2.45 5.86
C LYS A 181 20.34 3.92 6.11
N GLU A 182 21.35 4.72 5.84
CA GLU A 182 21.26 6.17 5.77
C GLU A 182 20.75 6.61 4.39
N GLY A 183 20.14 7.80 4.35
CA GLY A 183 19.66 8.40 3.11
C GLY A 183 19.18 9.82 3.33
N VAL A 184 18.80 10.48 2.24
CA VAL A 184 18.34 11.87 2.27
C VAL A 184 16.80 11.89 2.26
N SER A 185 16.19 12.28 3.37
CA SER A 185 14.76 12.60 3.43
C SER A 185 14.47 13.88 2.65
N THR A 186 13.39 13.88 1.86
CA THR A 186 12.97 15.03 1.05
C THR A 186 11.69 15.69 1.55
N ILE A 187 10.99 15.04 2.48
CA ILE A 187 9.73 15.52 3.06
C ILE A 187 10.00 16.72 3.98
N ASP A 188 9.17 17.76 3.88
CA ASP A 188 9.24 18.88 4.80
C ASP A 188 8.45 18.62 6.09
N LYS A 189 8.56 19.54 7.06
CA LYS A 189 7.94 19.38 8.38
C LYS A 189 6.41 19.34 8.31
N GLU A 190 5.79 20.19 7.51
CA GLU A 190 4.33 20.29 7.42
C GLU A 190 3.76 19.06 6.72
N GLU A 191 4.35 18.69 5.58
CA GLU A 191 4.01 17.46 4.85
C GLU A 191 4.21 16.23 5.74
N PHE A 192 5.26 16.17 6.56
CA PHE A 192 5.49 15.07 7.49
C PHE A 192 4.37 14.96 8.55
N MET A 193 4.00 16.09 9.18
CA MET A 193 2.95 16.09 10.20
C MET A 193 1.62 15.63 9.61
N ASP A 194 1.26 16.10 8.42
CA ASP A 194 0.03 15.69 7.73
C ASP A 194 0.06 14.24 7.25
N SER A 195 1.20 13.78 6.74
CA SER A 195 1.38 12.42 6.24
C SER A 195 1.42 11.38 7.36
N THR A 196 1.64 11.76 8.61
CA THR A 196 1.60 10.83 9.75
C THR A 196 0.20 10.66 10.36
N LEU A 197 -0.82 11.34 9.82
CA LEU A 197 -2.22 11.13 10.20
C LEU A 197 -2.79 9.86 9.56
N SER A 198 -3.72 9.20 10.24
CA SER A 198 -4.34 7.95 9.77
C SER A 198 -5.49 8.14 8.78
N ILE A 199 -5.92 9.37 8.49
CA ILE A 199 -7.02 9.67 7.54
C ILE A 199 -6.56 10.73 6.56
N TRP A 200 -6.54 10.40 5.27
CA TRP A 200 -6.13 11.30 4.20
C TRP A 200 -7.31 11.64 3.30
N ASN A 201 -7.56 12.94 3.11
CA ASN A 201 -8.64 13.43 2.26
C ASN A 201 -8.06 13.81 0.90
N ILE A 202 -8.06 12.88 -0.05
CA ILE A 202 -7.49 13.07 -1.39
C ILE A 202 -8.55 12.71 -2.42
N LEU A 203 -8.76 13.56 -3.43
CA LEU A 203 -9.76 13.28 -4.48
C LEU A 203 -9.26 12.19 -5.46
N PRO A 204 -10.14 11.31 -5.95
CA PRO A 204 -9.79 10.31 -6.96
C PRO A 204 -9.26 10.93 -8.25
N ALA A 205 -8.39 10.18 -8.94
CA ALA A 205 -7.94 10.53 -10.27
C ALA A 205 -9.10 10.51 -11.29
N LYS A 206 -9.01 11.38 -12.29
CA LYS A 206 -10.01 11.45 -13.38
C LYS A 206 -9.75 10.34 -14.41
N ALA A 207 -10.25 9.13 -14.17
CA ALA A 207 -10.05 7.92 -15.01
C ALA A 207 -10.19 8.15 -16.53
N LYS A 208 -11.25 8.85 -16.98
CA LYS A 208 -11.49 9.16 -18.41
C LYS A 208 -10.36 9.96 -19.09
N LYS A 209 -9.63 10.78 -18.33
CA LYS A 209 -8.50 11.58 -18.85
C LYS A 209 -7.24 10.73 -19.01
N ILE A 210 -7.12 9.67 -18.21
CA ILE A 210 -5.93 8.82 -18.14
C ILE A 210 -6.04 7.65 -19.13
N GLY A 211 -7.26 7.19 -19.45
CA GLY A 211 -7.45 6.02 -20.32
C GLY A 211 -7.27 4.69 -19.57
N HIS A 212 -7.36 4.71 -18.24
CA HIS A 212 -7.30 3.54 -17.38
C HIS A 212 -8.53 3.55 -16.47
N PRO A 213 -9.19 2.39 -16.23
CA PRO A 213 -10.48 2.35 -15.55
C PRO A 213 -10.39 2.77 -14.07
N ALA A 214 -9.28 2.46 -13.38
CA ALA A 214 -9.17 2.66 -11.94
C ALA A 214 -7.75 3.07 -11.45
N PRO A 215 -7.16 4.19 -11.92
CA PRO A 215 -5.89 4.67 -11.36
C PRO A 215 -6.13 5.32 -9.98
N PHE A 216 -5.31 4.96 -8.98
CA PHE A 216 -5.19 5.77 -7.75
C PHE A 216 -4.49 7.11 -8.07
N PRO A 217 -4.77 8.19 -7.32
CA PRO A 217 -4.25 9.53 -7.62
C PRO A 217 -2.75 9.65 -7.33
N GLU A 218 -2.04 10.40 -8.15
CA GLU A 218 -0.60 10.63 -8.02
C GLU A 218 -0.23 11.23 -6.65
N GLU A 219 -1.04 12.18 -6.15
CA GLU A 219 -0.87 12.80 -4.83
C GLU A 219 -0.81 11.77 -3.68
N LEU A 220 -1.63 10.71 -3.76
CA LEU A 220 -1.62 9.64 -2.75
C LEU A 220 -0.27 8.91 -2.75
N VAL A 221 0.28 8.66 -3.93
CA VAL A 221 1.55 7.95 -4.11
C VAL A 221 2.74 8.81 -3.73
N ASP A 222 2.75 10.07 -4.18
CA ASP A 222 3.78 11.05 -3.83
C ASP A 222 3.97 11.13 -2.32
N ARG A 223 2.84 11.21 -1.60
CA ARG A 223 2.84 11.25 -0.13
C ARG A 223 3.49 10.01 0.49
N PHE A 224 3.17 8.82 -0.01
CA PHE A 224 3.82 7.58 0.44
C PHE A 224 5.31 7.54 0.11
N ILE A 225 5.70 7.98 -1.09
CA ILE A 225 7.10 8.00 -1.53
C ILE A 225 7.92 8.95 -0.65
N ASN A 226 7.43 10.15 -0.39
CA ASN A 226 8.11 11.13 0.47
C ASN A 226 8.19 10.65 1.93
N LEU A 227 7.15 10.01 2.44
CA LEU A 227 7.09 9.54 3.82
C LEU A 227 7.96 8.29 4.07
N TYR A 228 8.01 7.37 3.11
CA TYR A 228 8.56 6.02 3.33
C TYR A 228 9.81 5.68 2.52
N SER A 229 10.36 6.60 1.72
CA SER A 229 11.60 6.38 0.97
C SER A 229 12.55 7.57 1.06
N TYR A 230 13.85 7.30 0.93
CA TYR A 230 14.87 8.32 0.72
C TYR A 230 14.99 8.69 -0.77
N LYS A 231 15.61 9.82 -1.04
CA LYS A 231 15.97 10.23 -2.42
C LYS A 231 16.79 9.14 -3.12
N ASP A 232 16.60 9.02 -4.43
CA ASP A 232 17.28 8.07 -5.33
C ASP A 232 17.01 6.57 -5.08
N GLU A 233 16.14 6.24 -4.13
CA GLU A 233 15.75 4.86 -3.85
C GLU A 233 14.85 4.25 -4.93
N LEU A 234 14.80 2.92 -4.95
CA LEU A 234 14.00 2.15 -5.90
C LEU A 234 12.59 1.88 -5.35
N ILE A 235 11.60 2.34 -6.10
CA ILE A 235 10.17 2.12 -5.84
C ILE A 235 9.64 1.02 -6.75
N LEU A 236 8.83 0.11 -6.21
CA LEU A 236 8.19 -0.96 -6.97
C LEU A 236 6.68 -0.74 -7.09
N ASP A 237 6.13 -1.06 -8.26
CA ASP A 237 4.70 -1.35 -8.43
C ASP A 237 4.53 -2.67 -9.20
N PRO A 238 4.09 -3.77 -8.55
CA PRO A 238 3.81 -5.04 -9.22
C PRO A 238 2.58 -5.01 -10.13
N PHE A 239 1.76 -3.96 -10.06
CA PHE A 239 0.53 -3.78 -10.83
C PHE A 239 0.52 -2.36 -11.44
N MET A 240 1.52 -2.07 -12.26
CA MET A 240 1.90 -0.72 -12.69
C MET A 240 0.77 0.03 -13.43
N GLY A 241 -0.14 -0.68 -14.11
CA GLY A 241 -1.28 -0.09 -14.81
C GLY A 241 -0.84 1.06 -15.70
N SER A 242 -1.49 2.21 -15.53
CA SER A 242 -1.18 3.42 -16.30
C SER A 242 0.07 4.20 -15.88
N GLY A 243 0.89 3.69 -14.96
CA GLY A 243 2.19 4.29 -14.62
C GLY A 243 2.15 5.38 -13.54
N THR A 244 1.10 5.46 -12.71
CA THR A 244 1.00 6.49 -11.65
C THR A 244 2.20 6.42 -10.70
N THR A 245 2.56 5.21 -10.24
CA THR A 245 3.69 5.03 -9.30
C THR A 245 5.02 5.42 -9.92
N ALA A 246 5.23 5.11 -11.21
CA ALA A 246 6.43 5.52 -11.93
C ALA A 246 6.54 7.05 -12.07
N LEU A 247 5.44 7.74 -12.37
CA LEU A 247 5.42 9.20 -12.46
C LEU A 247 5.71 9.86 -11.11
N ALA A 248 5.03 9.41 -10.05
CA ALA A 248 5.24 9.88 -8.68
C ALA A 248 6.71 9.69 -8.23
N ALA A 249 7.27 8.51 -8.50
CA ALA A 249 8.68 8.23 -8.20
C ALA A 249 9.62 9.19 -8.94
N LEU A 250 9.41 9.42 -10.24
CA LEU A 250 10.25 10.35 -11.02
C LEU A 250 10.10 11.80 -10.55
N ASN A 251 8.87 12.26 -10.27
CA ASN A 251 8.58 13.60 -9.75
C ASN A 251 9.26 13.83 -8.40
N SER A 252 9.33 12.79 -7.57
CA SER A 252 9.97 12.81 -6.27
C SER A 252 11.47 12.48 -6.31
N ASN A 253 12.13 12.44 -7.47
CA ASN A 253 13.56 12.08 -7.59
C ASN A 253 13.92 10.69 -7.03
N ARG A 254 13.02 9.72 -7.14
CA ARG A 254 13.26 8.28 -6.91
C ARG A 254 13.41 7.57 -8.25
N LYS A 255 13.79 6.29 -8.19
CA LYS A 255 13.75 5.38 -9.34
C LYS A 255 12.55 4.47 -9.21
N TYR A 256 12.10 3.88 -10.32
CA TYR A 256 11.01 2.91 -10.28
C TYR A 256 11.33 1.64 -11.04
N VAL A 257 10.69 0.54 -10.65
CA VAL A 257 10.49 -0.64 -11.48
C VAL A 257 9.01 -1.04 -11.36
N GLY A 258 8.44 -1.59 -12.43
CA GLY A 258 7.13 -2.21 -12.28
C GLY A 258 6.80 -3.23 -13.34
N TYR A 259 5.70 -3.92 -13.09
CA TYR A 259 5.22 -5.05 -13.86
C TYR A 259 3.76 -4.79 -14.24
N GLU A 260 3.40 -5.12 -15.48
CA GLU A 260 2.05 -4.97 -15.99
C GLU A 260 1.83 -5.97 -17.13
N ILE A 261 0.77 -6.77 -17.05
CA ILE A 261 0.49 -7.83 -18.04
C ILE A 261 -0.13 -7.26 -19.32
N ASN A 262 -0.89 -6.17 -19.20
CA ASN A 262 -1.57 -5.54 -20.32
C ASN A 262 -0.62 -4.60 -21.06
N LYS A 263 -0.29 -4.99 -22.30
CA LYS A 263 0.62 -4.23 -23.16
C LYS A 263 0.14 -2.80 -23.42
N GLU A 264 -1.16 -2.57 -23.56
CA GLU A 264 -1.71 -1.24 -23.81
C GLU A 264 -1.47 -0.32 -22.60
N TYR A 265 -1.59 -0.85 -21.38
CA TYR A 265 -1.28 -0.10 -20.16
C TYR A 265 0.22 0.17 -20.01
N CYS A 266 1.09 -0.77 -20.37
CA CYS A 266 2.53 -0.51 -20.47
C CYS A 266 2.86 0.61 -21.45
N ASP A 267 2.27 0.58 -22.65
CA ASP A 267 2.51 1.59 -23.68
C ASP A 267 1.99 2.97 -23.24
N LEU A 268 0.82 3.02 -22.60
CA LEU A 268 0.25 4.22 -21.99
C LEU A 268 1.14 4.78 -20.88
N ALA A 269 1.61 3.94 -19.96
CA ALA A 269 2.51 4.34 -18.88
C ALA A 269 3.80 4.95 -19.42
N ASN A 270 4.45 4.29 -20.38
CA ASN A 270 5.67 4.79 -21.02
C ASN A 270 5.44 6.11 -21.75
N LYS A 271 4.30 6.28 -22.42
CA LYS A 271 3.93 7.56 -23.05
C LYS A 271 3.82 8.67 -22.02
N ARG A 272 3.07 8.45 -20.93
CA ARG A 272 2.92 9.45 -19.85
C ARG A 272 4.26 9.83 -19.21
N ILE A 273 5.15 8.85 -19.01
CA ILE A 273 6.49 9.08 -18.46
C ILE A 273 7.35 9.93 -19.39
N LYS A 274 7.22 9.74 -20.70
CA LYS A 274 7.93 10.53 -21.71
C LYS A 274 7.40 11.96 -21.83
N ASP A 275 6.10 12.15 -21.62
CA ASP A 275 5.42 13.45 -21.73
C ASP A 275 5.47 14.30 -20.43
N ARG A 276 6.16 13.80 -19.39
CA ARG A 276 6.35 14.46 -18.08
C ARG A 276 7.25 15.68 -18.15
#